data_AF-A0A832W3H9-F1
#
_entry.id   AF-A0A832W3H9-F1
#
_cell.length_a   1.000
_cell.length_b   1.000
_cell.length_c   1.000
_cell.angle_alpha   90.00
_cell.angle_beta   90.00
_cell.angle_gamma   90.00
#
_symmetry.space_group_name_H-M   'P 1'
#
loop_
_entity.id
_entity.type
_entity.pdbx_description
1 polymer ?
#
loop_
_entity_poly.entity_id
_entity_poly.type
_entity_poly.pdbx_seq_one_letter_code
_entity_poly.pdbx_strand_id
1 'polypeptide(L)'
;MPHPLYAAIEQLKEDFPGKSYSWIKRALLRLGDVKEIRDDLYLVEGRRELGDWKPLYQVWFSQREGRWYCTCYFSTFGMRRRRDICTHVAAVMLFRRYKRALEKLQRRRVYVAEAEVECRGRLTANGELYVKPIGRRDLAFFANPRYRVFVISDVRRIVIKCGSYDVVEAEGEEVPLATAKFLAERFYES
;
A
#
# COMPACT_ATOMS: atom_id res chain seq x y z
N MET A 1 6.52 2.18 -10.26
CA MET A 1 7.03 2.69 -8.96
C MET A 1 7.57 1.52 -8.16
N PRO A 2 8.72 1.65 -7.48
CA PRO A 2 9.20 0.61 -6.58
C PRO A 2 8.19 0.36 -5.45
N HIS A 3 8.12 -0.88 -4.95
CA HIS A 3 7.25 -1.26 -3.85
C HIS A 3 7.49 -0.32 -2.64
N PRO A 4 6.44 0.23 -1.99
CA PRO A 4 6.60 1.25 -0.93
C PRO A 4 7.57 0.86 0.18
N LEU A 5 7.57 -0.42 0.56
CA LEU A 5 8.48 -0.95 1.56
C LEU A 5 9.95 -0.88 1.12
N TYR A 6 10.25 -1.16 -0.15
CA TYR A 6 11.61 -1.12 -0.68
C TYR A 6 12.17 0.30 -0.61
N ALA A 7 11.40 1.30 -1.04
CA ALA A 7 11.79 2.71 -0.93
C ALA A 7 12.03 3.13 0.53
N ALA A 8 11.19 2.66 1.47
CA ALA A 8 11.36 2.95 2.88
C ALA A 8 12.63 2.31 3.48
N ILE A 9 13.01 1.12 3.01
CA ILE A 9 14.26 0.44 3.40
C ILE A 9 15.48 1.19 2.87
N GLU A 10 15.48 1.60 1.61
CA GLU A 10 16.61 2.34 1.03
C GLU A 10 16.84 3.68 1.74
N GLN A 11 15.78 4.42 2.04
CA GLN A 11 15.90 5.63 2.87
C GLN A 11 16.46 5.34 4.27
N LEU A 12 16.09 4.21 4.89
CA LEU A 12 16.65 3.82 6.18
C LEU A 12 18.14 3.50 6.10
N LYS A 13 18.61 2.91 4.99
CA LYS A 13 20.04 2.67 4.74
C LYS A 13 20.79 3.98 4.54
N GLU A 14 20.21 4.92 3.80
CA GLU A 14 20.78 6.26 3.55
C GLU A 14 20.93 7.08 4.84
N ASP A 15 19.95 7.03 5.74
CA ASP A 15 20.06 7.72 7.04
C ASP A 15 21.13 7.11 7.96
N PHE A 16 21.40 5.81 7.80
CA PHE A 16 22.24 5.03 8.70
C PHE A 16 23.26 4.16 7.95
N PRO A 17 24.17 4.77 7.17
CA PRO A 17 25.08 4.03 6.28
C PRO A 17 26.07 3.13 7.03
N GLY A 18 26.35 3.42 8.32
CA GLY A 18 27.21 2.61 9.17
C GLY A 18 26.55 1.40 9.83
N LYS A 19 25.24 1.15 9.59
CA LYS A 19 24.53 0.02 10.21
C LYS A 19 24.67 -1.25 9.37
N SER A 20 24.88 -2.38 10.06
CA SER A 20 25.04 -3.67 9.41
C SER A 20 23.72 -4.19 8.81
N TYR A 21 23.85 -5.10 7.86
CA TYR A 21 22.70 -5.82 7.29
C TYR A 21 21.84 -6.51 8.37
N SER A 22 22.47 -7.08 9.41
CA SER A 22 21.76 -7.72 10.53
C SER A 22 20.87 -6.73 11.30
N TRP A 23 21.31 -5.48 11.46
CA TRP A 23 20.52 -4.44 12.09
C TRP A 23 19.28 -4.09 11.25
N ILE A 24 19.44 -3.95 9.93
CA ILE A 24 18.33 -3.69 9.00
C ILE A 24 17.34 -4.86 9.01
N LYS A 25 17.85 -6.10 8.89
CA LYS A 25 17.03 -7.32 8.93
C LYS A 25 16.20 -7.40 10.21
N ARG A 26 16.79 -7.08 11.36
CA ARG A 26 16.07 -7.05 12.65
C ARG A 26 15.01 -5.97 12.76
N ALA A 27 15.23 -4.81 12.14
CA ALA A 27 14.21 -3.75 12.06
C ALA A 27 13.04 -4.19 11.17
N LEU A 28 13.33 -4.83 10.03
CA LEU A 28 12.32 -5.39 9.13
C LEU A 28 11.48 -6.49 9.79
N LEU A 29 12.14 -7.43 10.48
CA LEU A 29 11.43 -8.50 11.21
C LEU A 29 10.53 -7.98 12.32
N ARG A 30 10.77 -6.75 12.80
CA ARG A 30 9.95 -6.05 13.79
C ARG A 30 8.82 -5.21 13.21
N LEU A 31 8.73 -5.09 11.88
CA LEU A 31 7.78 -4.16 11.27
C LEU A 31 6.32 -4.51 11.64
N GLY A 32 6.00 -5.81 11.71
CA GLY A 32 4.68 -6.29 12.14
C GLY A 32 4.42 -6.17 13.65
N ASP A 33 5.46 -5.92 14.44
CA ASP A 33 5.38 -5.78 15.90
C ASP A 33 5.10 -4.32 16.33
N VAL A 34 5.04 -3.39 15.37
CA VAL A 34 4.84 -1.96 15.63
C VAL A 34 3.34 -1.64 15.67
N LYS A 35 2.90 -1.07 16.79
CA LYS A 35 1.56 -0.50 16.96
C LYS A 35 1.65 0.99 17.21
N GLU A 36 1.05 1.77 16.33
CA GLU A 36 0.88 3.22 16.52
C GLU A 36 -0.20 3.49 17.55
N ILE A 37 0.13 4.27 18.59
CA ILE A 37 -0.83 4.73 19.60
C ILE A 37 -1.30 6.14 19.25
N ARG A 38 -0.38 6.98 18.77
CA ARG A 38 -0.60 8.31 18.18
C ARG A 38 0.66 8.72 17.40
N ASP A 39 0.63 9.84 16.68
CA ASP A 39 1.63 10.26 15.70
C ASP A 39 3.11 10.28 16.14
N ASP A 40 3.35 10.39 17.45
CA ASP A 40 4.67 10.48 18.08
C ASP A 40 4.97 9.35 19.05
N LEU A 41 4.04 8.42 19.29
CA LEU A 41 4.15 7.35 20.28
C LEU A 41 3.71 6.00 19.70
N TYR A 42 4.63 5.05 19.79
CA TYR A 42 4.51 3.71 19.24
C TYR A 42 4.84 2.67 20.31
N LEU A 43 4.15 1.54 20.24
CA LEU A 43 4.52 0.32 20.95
C LEU A 43 5.21 -0.62 19.99
N VAL A 44 6.23 -1.33 20.47
CA VAL A 44 6.89 -2.40 19.74
C VAL A 44 6.90 -3.64 20.62
N GLU A 45 6.30 -4.73 20.15
CA GLU A 45 6.33 -6.01 20.86
C GLU A 45 7.77 -6.55 20.90
N GLY A 46 8.14 -7.12 22.05
CA GLY A 46 9.46 -7.65 22.29
C GLY A 46 9.59 -9.09 21.82
N ARG A 47 10.62 -9.38 21.02
CA ARG A 47 10.92 -10.72 20.51
C ARG A 47 12.24 -11.26 21.08
N ARG A 48 12.15 -12.32 21.88
CA ARG A 48 13.29 -12.95 22.57
C ARG A 48 14.37 -13.42 21.58
N GLU A 49 13.94 -14.04 20.50
CA GLU A 49 14.76 -14.49 19.37
C GLU A 49 15.48 -13.35 18.63
N LEU A 50 15.05 -12.10 18.83
CA LEU A 50 15.70 -10.92 18.29
C LEU A 50 16.46 -10.09 19.35
N GLY A 51 16.69 -10.66 20.54
CA GLY A 51 17.50 -10.09 21.61
C GLY A 51 16.76 -9.16 22.58
N ASP A 52 15.44 -9.25 22.65
CA ASP A 52 14.62 -8.43 23.55
C ASP A 52 14.43 -9.07 24.92
N TRP A 53 14.52 -8.25 25.97
CA TRP A 53 14.37 -8.69 27.36
C TRP A 53 12.99 -8.39 27.95
N LYS A 54 12.36 -7.32 27.48
CA LYS A 54 11.00 -6.91 27.86
C LYS A 54 10.02 -7.37 26.78
N PRO A 55 8.77 -7.72 27.15
CA PRO A 55 7.73 -8.10 26.19
C PRO A 55 7.20 -6.91 25.39
N LEU A 56 7.49 -5.67 25.81
CA LEU A 56 6.97 -4.46 25.19
C LEU A 56 7.95 -3.30 25.36
N TYR A 57 8.07 -2.49 24.31
CA TYR A 57 8.86 -1.26 24.30
C TYR A 57 8.00 -0.08 23.85
N GLN A 58 8.19 1.07 24.48
CA GLN A 58 7.62 2.32 24.01
C GLN A 58 8.68 3.06 23.23
N VAL A 59 8.31 3.58 22.07
CA VAL A 59 9.15 4.37 21.18
C VAL A 59 8.45 5.68 20.89
N TRP A 60 9.14 6.80 21.07
CA TRP A 60 8.56 8.11 20.82
C TRP A 60 9.56 9.10 20.25
N PHE A 61 9.05 10.10 19.53
CA PHE A 61 9.86 11.23 19.07
C PHE A 61 9.74 12.38 20.05
N SER A 62 10.85 12.81 20.65
CA SER A 62 10.87 13.99 21.49
C SER A 62 11.05 15.23 20.62
N GLN A 63 9.99 16.03 20.49
CA GLN A 63 10.03 17.29 19.76
C GLN A 63 11.06 18.26 20.36
N ARG A 64 11.13 18.33 21.71
CA ARG A 64 12.09 19.19 22.43
C ARG A 64 13.55 18.86 22.10
N GLU A 65 13.84 17.58 21.93
CA GLU A 65 15.22 17.08 21.76
C GLU A 65 15.55 16.75 20.29
N GLY A 66 14.57 16.88 19.39
CA GLY A 66 14.71 16.55 17.96
C GLY A 66 15.12 15.10 17.68
N ARG A 67 14.85 14.14 18.59
CA ARG A 67 15.33 12.76 18.45
C ARG A 67 14.35 11.71 18.95
N TRP A 68 14.55 10.49 18.46
CA TRP A 68 13.82 9.30 18.89
C TRP A 68 14.33 8.75 20.22
N TYR A 69 13.39 8.26 21.02
CA TYR A 69 13.62 7.58 22.29
C TYR A 69 12.95 6.21 22.26
N CYS A 70 13.56 5.26 22.98
CA CYS A 70 13.00 3.93 23.20
C CYS A 70 13.24 3.52 24.65
N THR A 71 12.27 2.85 25.27
CA THR A 71 12.43 2.33 26.63
C THR A 71 13.57 1.30 26.75
N CYS A 72 14.05 0.71 25.64
CA CYS A 72 15.21 -0.17 25.66
C CYS A 72 16.51 0.55 26.07
N TYR A 73 16.56 1.88 25.93
CA TYR A 73 17.71 2.71 26.32
C TYR A 73 17.92 2.81 27.83
N PHE A 74 16.93 2.42 28.63
CA PHE A 74 17.02 2.45 30.10
C PHE A 74 17.33 1.07 30.69
N SER A 75 17.88 0.16 29.88
CA SER A 75 18.39 -1.16 30.33
C SER A 75 19.90 -1.11 30.59
N THR A 76 20.46 -2.16 31.20
CA THR A 76 21.90 -2.31 31.52
C THR A 76 22.83 -2.14 30.31
N PHE A 77 22.34 -2.36 29.08
CA PHE A 77 23.06 -2.14 27.80
C PHE A 77 22.64 -0.84 27.09
N GLY A 78 21.88 0.02 27.76
CA GLY A 78 21.15 1.15 27.21
C GLY A 78 22.03 2.31 26.77
N MET A 79 23.15 2.59 27.46
CA MET A 79 24.05 3.69 27.10
C MET A 79 24.73 3.50 25.74
N ARG A 80 25.12 2.28 25.37
CA ARG A 80 25.72 1.97 24.06
C ARG A 80 24.69 2.09 22.93
N ARG A 81 23.43 1.69 23.17
CA ARG A 81 22.30 1.85 22.22
C ARG A 81 21.69 3.25 22.22
N ARG A 82 21.98 4.09 23.21
CA ARG A 82 21.55 5.50 23.23
C ARG A 82 22.44 6.36 22.32
N ARG A 83 23.69 5.94 22.09
CA ARG A 83 24.60 6.54 21.10
C ARG A 83 24.26 6.16 19.67
N ASP A 84 23.48 5.08 19.48
CA ASP A 84 23.22 4.44 18.19
C ASP A 84 21.78 3.93 18.11
N ILE A 85 20.96 4.47 17.20
CA ILE A 85 19.53 4.11 17.06
C ILE A 85 19.31 2.59 17.12
N CYS A 86 18.39 2.14 17.98
CA CYS A 86 18.10 0.72 18.16
C CYS A 86 17.17 0.20 17.07
N THR A 87 17.08 -1.12 16.93
CA THR A 87 16.20 -1.75 15.94
C THR A 87 14.71 -1.52 16.21
N HIS A 88 14.31 -1.18 17.45
CA HIS A 88 12.92 -0.79 17.75
C HIS A 88 12.59 0.58 17.16
N VAL A 89 13.46 1.57 17.34
CA VAL A 89 13.29 2.90 16.73
C VAL A 89 13.33 2.79 15.20
N ALA A 90 14.27 2.01 14.67
CA ALA A 90 14.38 1.77 13.23
C ALA A 90 13.10 1.15 12.65
N ALA A 91 12.50 0.18 13.33
CA ALA A 91 11.23 -0.42 12.93
C ALA A 91 10.10 0.62 12.90
N VAL A 92 10.03 1.52 13.88
CA VAL A 92 9.06 2.63 13.91
C VAL A 92 9.30 3.62 12.76
N MET A 93 10.55 4.01 12.50
CA MET A 93 10.89 4.87 11.37
C MET A 93 10.45 4.25 10.04
N LEU A 94 10.72 2.95 9.87
CA LEU A 94 10.32 2.19 8.69
C LEU A 94 8.80 2.11 8.56
N PHE A 95 8.10 1.78 9.66
CA PHE A 95 6.64 1.73 9.73
C PHE A 95 6.01 3.05 9.28
N ARG A 96 6.48 4.18 9.81
CA ARG A 96 5.96 5.51 9.46
C ARG A 96 6.15 5.83 7.98
N ARG A 97 7.33 5.53 7.42
CA ARG A 97 7.62 5.74 5.99
C ARG A 97 6.73 4.88 5.11
N TYR A 98 6.65 3.59 5.43
CA TYR A 98 5.82 2.65 4.70
C TYR A 98 4.34 3.04 4.74
N LYS A 99 3.81 3.37 5.93
CA LYS A 99 2.44 3.85 6.13
C LYS A 99 2.15 5.09 5.29
N ARG A 100 3.00 6.12 5.37
CA ARG A 100 2.85 7.35 4.57
C ARG A 100 2.90 7.09 3.07
N ALA A 101 3.76 6.19 2.63
CA ALA A 101 3.86 5.82 1.21
C ALA A 101 2.60 5.08 0.74
N LEU A 102 2.05 4.18 1.56
CA LEU A 102 0.75 3.53 1.29
C LEU A 102 -0.39 4.54 1.25
N GLU A 103 -0.49 5.44 2.23
CA GLU A 103 -1.51 6.50 2.26
C GLU A 103 -1.43 7.39 1.00
N LYS A 104 -0.22 7.73 0.56
CA LYS A 104 -0.01 8.50 -0.68
C LYS A 104 -0.48 7.73 -1.91
N LEU A 105 -0.20 6.42 -1.99
CA LEU A 105 -0.69 5.59 -3.09
C LEU A 105 -2.22 5.47 -3.09
N GLN A 106 -2.83 5.30 -1.92
CA GLN A 106 -4.29 5.20 -1.77
C GLN A 106 -5.00 6.50 -2.17
N ARG A 107 -4.40 7.66 -1.89
CA ARG A 107 -4.91 8.99 -2.26
C ARG A 107 -4.60 9.39 -3.70
N ARG A 108 -3.78 8.63 -4.43
CA ARG A 108 -3.46 8.88 -5.84
C ARG A 108 -4.76 8.95 -6.63
N ARG A 109 -4.91 9.99 -7.44
CA ARG A 109 -6.09 10.21 -8.28
C ARG A 109 -6.01 9.32 -9.51
N VAL A 110 -7.11 8.67 -9.84
CA VAL A 110 -7.32 7.83 -11.02
C VAL A 110 -8.69 8.12 -11.59
N TYR A 111 -8.95 7.65 -12.80
CA TYR A 111 -10.21 7.84 -13.49
C TYR A 111 -10.96 6.53 -13.61
N VAL A 112 -12.27 6.56 -13.36
CA VAL A 112 -13.13 5.38 -13.48
C VAL A 112 -14.25 5.62 -14.46
N ALA A 113 -14.63 4.58 -15.20
CA ALA A 113 -15.82 4.60 -16.04
C ALA A 113 -16.51 3.24 -15.99
N GLU A 114 -17.84 3.29 -16.03
CA GLU A 114 -18.69 2.12 -16.17
C GLU A 114 -19.49 2.22 -17.47
N ALA A 115 -19.64 1.11 -18.18
CA ALA A 115 -20.44 1.06 -19.39
C ALA A 115 -21.08 -0.32 -19.59
N GLU A 116 -22.12 -0.38 -20.40
CA GLU A 116 -22.60 -1.62 -21.00
C GLU A 116 -22.13 -1.68 -22.45
N VAL A 117 -21.55 -2.81 -22.85
CA VAL A 117 -20.98 -3.00 -24.18
C VAL A 117 -21.43 -4.32 -24.78
N GLU A 118 -21.75 -4.30 -26.06
CA GLU A 118 -21.92 -5.51 -26.85
C GLU A 118 -20.58 -5.86 -27.53
N CYS A 119 -20.07 -7.06 -27.30
CA CYS A 119 -18.77 -7.46 -27.86
C CYS A 119 -18.65 -8.97 -28.06
N ARG A 120 -18.55 -9.40 -29.31
CA ARG A 120 -18.30 -10.81 -29.66
C ARG A 120 -16.83 -11.23 -29.53
N GLY A 121 -15.93 -10.26 -29.39
CA GLY A 121 -14.48 -10.47 -29.32
C GLY A 121 -13.92 -10.33 -27.90
N ARG A 122 -12.60 -10.12 -27.83
CA ARG A 122 -11.91 -9.85 -26.56
C ARG A 122 -12.10 -8.38 -26.17
N LEU A 123 -12.62 -8.15 -24.96
CA LEU A 123 -12.66 -6.81 -24.37
C LEU A 123 -11.28 -6.43 -23.83
N THR A 124 -10.86 -5.19 -24.13
CA THR A 124 -9.65 -4.55 -23.57
C THR A 124 -9.94 -3.08 -23.27
N ALA A 125 -9.13 -2.44 -22.43
CA ALA A 125 -9.23 -1.02 -22.16
C ALA A 125 -7.83 -0.41 -21.95
N ASN A 126 -7.73 0.92 -22.05
CA ASN A 126 -6.52 1.67 -21.67
C ASN A 126 -6.43 1.87 -20.14
N GLY A 127 -6.58 0.76 -19.40
CA GLY A 127 -6.64 0.71 -17.96
C GLY A 127 -6.90 -0.71 -17.49
N GLU A 128 -7.07 -0.86 -16.18
CA GLU A 128 -7.49 -2.12 -15.58
C GLU A 128 -8.98 -2.33 -15.83
N LEU A 129 -9.33 -3.42 -16.51
CA LEU A 129 -10.67 -3.72 -16.98
C LEU A 129 -11.30 -4.85 -16.15
N TYR A 130 -12.48 -4.58 -15.60
CA TYR A 130 -13.35 -5.54 -14.94
C TYR A 130 -14.59 -5.77 -15.81
N VAL A 131 -14.97 -7.04 -15.98
CA VAL A 131 -16.02 -7.46 -16.93
C VAL A 131 -17.01 -8.39 -16.25
N LYS A 132 -18.31 -8.12 -16.40
CA LYS A 132 -19.40 -8.97 -15.94
C LYS A 132 -20.41 -9.18 -17.08
N PRO A 133 -20.74 -10.43 -17.45
CA PRO A 133 -21.77 -10.68 -18.47
C PRO A 133 -23.15 -10.22 -17.97
N ILE A 134 -23.93 -9.64 -18.87
CA ILE A 134 -25.32 -9.22 -18.60
C ILE A 134 -26.26 -10.31 -19.10
N GLY A 135 -27.20 -10.72 -18.25
CA GLY A 135 -28.22 -11.72 -18.58
C GLY A 135 -27.78 -13.17 -18.37
N ARG A 136 -28.66 -14.11 -18.75
CA ARG A 136 -28.38 -15.54 -18.69
C ARG A 136 -27.52 -15.94 -19.88
N ARG A 137 -26.60 -16.89 -19.68
CA ARG A 137 -25.77 -17.46 -20.75
C ARG A 137 -26.56 -18.46 -21.59
N ASP A 138 -27.52 -17.95 -22.37
CA ASP A 138 -28.34 -18.72 -23.30
C ASP A 138 -27.95 -18.43 -24.76
N LEU A 139 -28.67 -19.01 -25.72
CA LEU A 139 -28.43 -18.82 -27.16
C LEU A 139 -28.50 -17.34 -27.57
N ALA A 140 -29.33 -16.53 -26.93
CA ALA A 140 -29.44 -15.09 -27.23
C ALA A 140 -28.18 -14.33 -26.76
N PHE A 141 -27.63 -14.71 -25.61
CA PHE A 141 -26.35 -14.17 -25.15
C PHE A 141 -25.19 -14.51 -26.10
N PHE A 142 -25.13 -15.71 -26.65
CA PHE A 142 -24.08 -16.05 -27.61
C PHE A 142 -24.24 -15.34 -28.96
N ALA A 143 -25.47 -15.01 -29.36
CA ALA A 143 -25.72 -14.21 -30.54
C ALA A 143 -25.23 -12.76 -30.34
N ASN A 144 -25.62 -12.11 -29.24
CA ASN A 144 -25.29 -10.71 -28.94
C ASN A 144 -24.81 -10.56 -27.48
N PRO A 145 -23.55 -10.92 -27.18
CA PRO A 145 -23.03 -10.93 -25.83
C PRO A 145 -22.85 -9.51 -25.30
N ARG A 146 -23.61 -9.18 -24.26
CA ARG A 146 -23.55 -7.90 -23.55
C ARG A 146 -22.80 -8.04 -22.24
N TYR A 147 -21.97 -7.06 -21.95
CA TYR A 147 -21.16 -7.01 -20.74
C TYR A 147 -21.33 -5.66 -20.07
N ARG A 148 -21.44 -5.69 -18.75
CA ARG A 148 -21.15 -4.55 -17.91
C ARG A 148 -19.64 -4.52 -17.75
N VAL A 149 -19.04 -3.34 -17.87
CA VAL A 149 -17.60 -3.15 -17.74
C VAL A 149 -17.32 -2.00 -16.80
N PHE A 150 -16.29 -2.16 -15.98
CA PHE A 150 -15.76 -1.11 -15.12
C PHE A 150 -14.27 -0.98 -15.40
N VAL A 151 -13.78 0.24 -15.60
CA VAL A 151 -12.39 0.51 -15.94
C VAL A 151 -11.78 1.45 -14.91
N ILE A 152 -10.57 1.12 -14.44
CA ILE A 152 -9.71 2.04 -13.68
C ILE A 152 -8.54 2.43 -14.58
N SER A 153 -8.38 3.73 -14.84
CA SER A 153 -7.30 4.26 -15.68
C SER A 153 -6.52 5.37 -15.00
N ASP A 154 -5.24 5.50 -15.35
CA ASP A 154 -4.40 6.63 -14.95
C ASP A 154 -4.61 7.85 -15.87
N VAL A 155 -5.38 7.71 -16.97
CA VAL A 155 -5.71 8.79 -17.90
C VAL A 155 -7.21 9.06 -17.91
N ARG A 156 -7.58 10.34 -18.12
CA ARG A 156 -8.97 10.79 -18.09
C ARG A 156 -9.82 10.21 -19.22
N ARG A 157 -9.24 10.08 -20.42
CA ARG A 157 -9.92 9.53 -21.58
C ARG A 157 -9.88 8.01 -21.49
N ILE A 158 -11.02 7.38 -21.20
CA ILE A 158 -11.14 5.93 -21.12
C ILE A 158 -11.67 5.41 -22.45
N VAL A 159 -10.97 4.41 -23.00
CA VAL A 159 -11.31 3.75 -24.26
C VAL A 159 -11.43 2.26 -24.00
N ILE A 160 -12.59 1.70 -24.35
CA ILE A 160 -12.88 0.27 -24.28
C ILE A 160 -12.94 -0.26 -25.70
N LYS A 161 -12.22 -1.35 -25.96
CA LYS A 161 -12.14 -1.98 -27.27
C LYS A 161 -12.73 -3.37 -27.28
N CYS A 162 -13.43 -3.71 -28.36
CA CYS A 162 -13.79 -5.07 -28.72
C CYS A 162 -12.89 -5.52 -29.88
N GLY A 163 -11.91 -6.37 -29.59
CA GLY A 163 -10.85 -6.68 -30.55
C GLY A 163 -10.06 -5.42 -30.90
N SER A 164 -10.10 -4.99 -32.16
CA SER A 164 -9.42 -3.79 -32.66
C SER A 164 -10.29 -2.53 -32.67
N TYR A 165 -11.59 -2.65 -32.42
CA TYR A 165 -12.55 -1.54 -32.55
C TYR A 165 -12.84 -0.90 -31.20
N ASP A 166 -12.85 0.43 -31.16
CA ASP A 166 -13.26 1.21 -30.00
C ASP A 166 -14.79 1.12 -29.90
N VAL A 167 -15.31 0.56 -28.81
CA VAL A 167 -16.75 0.38 -28.57
C VAL A 167 -17.31 1.41 -27.60
N VAL A 168 -16.47 1.94 -26.72
CA VAL A 168 -16.82 3.04 -25.82
C VAL A 168 -15.63 3.98 -25.71
N GLU A 169 -15.94 5.26 -25.80
CA GLU A 169 -15.06 6.34 -25.40
C GLU A 169 -15.80 7.21 -24.39
N ALA A 170 -15.21 7.39 -23.21
CA ALA A 170 -15.82 8.17 -22.14
C ALA A 170 -14.76 9.00 -21.40
N GLU A 171 -15.19 10.15 -20.87
CA GLU A 171 -14.41 10.83 -19.84
C GLU A 171 -14.64 10.13 -18.50
N GLY A 172 -13.57 9.60 -17.91
CA GLY A 172 -13.64 8.96 -16.61
C GLY A 172 -13.85 9.97 -15.48
N GLU A 173 -14.54 9.52 -14.44
CA GLU A 173 -14.73 10.24 -13.19
C GLU A 173 -13.47 10.13 -12.32
N GLU A 174 -12.97 11.26 -11.83
CA GLU A 174 -11.75 11.29 -11.03
C GLU A 174 -12.01 10.94 -9.56
N VAL A 175 -11.42 9.84 -9.09
CA VAL A 175 -11.57 9.33 -7.73
C VAL A 175 -10.21 8.93 -7.12
N PRO A 176 -10.07 8.84 -5.79
CA PRO A 176 -8.90 8.21 -5.18
C PRO A 176 -8.78 6.72 -5.59
N LEU A 177 -7.55 6.22 -5.73
CA LEU A 177 -7.29 4.82 -6.06
C LEU A 177 -7.96 3.85 -5.08
N ALA A 178 -7.98 4.16 -3.79
CA ALA A 178 -8.68 3.35 -2.79
C ALA A 178 -10.19 3.26 -3.09
N THR A 179 -10.81 4.36 -3.51
CA THR A 179 -12.22 4.40 -3.91
C THR A 179 -12.43 3.60 -5.20
N ALA A 180 -11.57 3.75 -6.20
CA ALA A 180 -11.66 2.98 -7.45
C ALA A 180 -11.58 1.46 -7.21
N LYS A 181 -10.66 1.03 -6.33
CA LYS A 181 -10.52 -0.38 -5.95
C LYS A 181 -11.73 -0.91 -5.19
N PHE A 182 -12.27 -0.13 -4.26
CA PHE A 182 -13.51 -0.47 -3.57
C PHE A 182 -14.71 -0.62 -4.54
N LEU A 183 -14.84 0.29 -5.52
CA LEU A 183 -15.88 0.19 -6.55
C LEU A 183 -15.70 -1.06 -7.42
N ALA A 184 -14.47 -1.41 -7.79
CA ALA A 184 -14.18 -2.61 -8.55
C ALA A 184 -14.47 -3.92 -7.80
N GLU A 185 -14.25 -3.97 -6.49
CA GLU A 185 -14.63 -5.14 -5.67
C GLU A 185 -16.16 -5.30 -5.65
N ARG A 186 -16.89 -4.20 -5.43
CA ARG A 186 -18.36 -4.19 -5.42
C ARG A 186 -19.00 -4.45 -6.78
N PHE A 187 -18.28 -4.20 -7.87
CA PHE A 187 -18.74 -4.45 -9.23
C PHE A 187 -19.16 -5.92 -9.46
N TYR A 188 -18.49 -6.88 -8.80
CA TYR A 188 -18.86 -8.29 -8.92
C TYR A 188 -20.08 -8.66 -8.07
N GLU A 189 -20.32 -7.95 -6.96
CA GLU A 189 -21.41 -8.18 -6.01
C GLU A 189 -22.78 -7.71 -6.53
N SER A 190 -22.80 -6.72 -7.43
CA SER A 190 -24.02 -6.16 -8.05
C SER A 190 -24.30 -6.79 -9.41
#